data_AF-A0A938TJC4-F1
#
_entry.id   AF-A0A938TJC4-F1
#
_cell.length_a   1.000
_cell.length_b   1.000
_cell.length_c   1.000
_cell.angle_alpha   90.00
_cell.angle_beta   90.00
_cell.angle_gamma   90.00
#
_symmetry.space_group_name_H-M   'P 1'
#
loop_
_entity.id
_entity.type
_entity.pdbx_description
1 polymer ?
#
loop_
_entity_poly.entity_id
_entity_poly.type
_entity_poly.pdbx_seq_one_letter_code
_entity_poly.pdbx_strand_id
1 'polypeptide(L)'
;MVRVEAEVNRELKDDNKGSRHQRFLIHTTSGTSILVAHNIDLAPRVVDLVPGERISLYGEYEWNPKGGVLHWTHHAPRGDHEDGWIEYRGKRYQ
;
A
#
# COMPACT_ATOMS: atom_id res chain seq x y z
N MET A 1 -1.35 -7.01 11.40
CA MET A 1 -0.92 -6.98 9.99
C MET A 1 -1.62 -8.04 9.15
N VAL A 2 -1.77 -7.80 7.84
CA VAL A 2 -2.34 -8.71 6.84
C VAL A 2 -1.47 -8.72 5.59
N ARG A 3 -1.34 -9.89 4.94
CA ARG A 3 -0.72 -10.02 3.61
C ARG A 3 -1.80 -10.05 2.54
N VAL A 4 -1.63 -9.23 1.51
CA VAL A 4 -2.56 -9.09 0.39
C VAL A 4 -1.81 -9.35 -0.91
N GLU A 5 -2.31 -10.31 -1.70
CA GLU A 5 -1.93 -10.51 -3.09
C GLU A 5 -3.02 -9.90 -3.97
N ALA A 6 -2.67 -8.94 -4.81
CA ALA A 6 -3.63 -8.14 -5.56
C ALA A 6 -3.10 -7.70 -6.92
N GLU A 7 -3.98 -7.12 -7.71
CA GLU A 7 -3.62 -6.40 -8.93
C GLU A 7 -3.73 -4.89 -8.71
N VAL A 8 -2.80 -4.13 -9.26
CA VAL A 8 -2.88 -2.67 -9.29
C VAL A 8 -4.11 -2.28 -10.09
N ASN A 9 -5.04 -1.54 -9.50
CA ASN A 9 -6.20 -1.03 -10.22
C ASN A 9 -5.90 0.35 -10.81
N ARG A 10 -5.44 1.29 -9.97
CA ARG A 10 -5.16 2.66 -10.41
C ARG A 10 -4.25 3.39 -9.45
N GLU A 11 -3.24 4.09 -9.96
CA GLU A 11 -2.47 5.07 -9.20
C GLU A 11 -3.24 6.40 -9.07
N LEU A 12 -3.25 6.96 -7.86
CA LEU A 12 -3.88 8.25 -7.55
C LEU A 12 -2.81 9.32 -7.32
N LYS A 13 -3.23 10.59 -7.24
CA LYS A 13 -2.33 11.65 -6.80
C LYS A 13 -1.84 11.39 -5.38
N ASP A 14 -0.55 11.58 -5.16
CA ASP A 14 0.04 11.54 -3.82
C ASP A 14 -0.71 12.51 -2.90
N ASP A 15 -0.92 12.09 -1.65
CA ASP A 15 -1.34 13.00 -0.58
C ASP A 15 -0.10 13.68 -0.02
N ASN A 16 -0.09 15.00 -0.06
CA ASN A 16 1.02 15.83 0.42
C ASN A 16 0.62 16.68 1.63
N LYS A 17 -0.51 16.39 2.28
CA LYS A 17 -0.94 17.09 3.50
C LYS A 17 -0.48 16.31 4.73
N GLY A 18 0.38 16.92 5.54
CA GLY A 18 1.01 16.22 6.66
C GLY A 18 2.08 15.25 6.14
N SER A 19 2.15 14.04 6.70
CA SER A 19 3.02 12.99 6.17
C SER A 19 2.60 12.62 4.76
N ARG A 20 3.56 12.54 3.84
CA ARG A 20 3.31 12.29 2.43
C ARG A 20 2.97 10.82 2.21
N HIS A 21 1.94 10.57 1.43
CA HIS A 21 1.53 9.22 1.08
C HIS A 21 1.36 9.07 -0.43
N GLN A 22 1.98 8.04 -1.01
CA GLN A 22 1.56 7.53 -2.30
C GLN A 22 0.23 6.80 -2.11
N ARG A 23 -0.72 7.08 -3.00
CA ARG A 23 -2.05 6.49 -2.97
C ARG A 23 -2.33 5.73 -4.25
N PHE A 24 -2.81 4.51 -4.13
CA PHE A 24 -3.26 3.73 -5.27
C PHE A 24 -4.34 2.74 -4.83
N LEU A 25 -5.17 2.33 -5.77
CA LEU A 25 -6.18 1.31 -5.57
C LEU A 25 -5.62 -0.04 -6.02
N ILE A 26 -5.94 -1.08 -5.26
CA ILE A 26 -5.70 -2.47 -5.64
C ILE A 26 -7.02 -3.23 -5.72
N HIS A 27 -7.07 -4.25 -6.56
CA HIS A 27 -8.14 -5.24 -6.56
C HIS A 27 -7.62 -6.55 -5.98
N THR A 28 -8.22 -6.99 -4.87
CA THR A 28 -7.96 -8.33 -4.34
C THR A 28 -8.55 -9.38 -5.27
N THR A 29 -8.10 -10.62 -5.12
CA THR A 29 -8.67 -11.77 -5.84
C THR A 29 -10.15 -12.01 -5.54
N SER A 30 -10.67 -11.51 -4.42
CA SER A 30 -12.10 -11.52 -4.07
C SER A 30 -12.92 -10.41 -4.75
N GLY A 31 -12.29 -9.57 -5.58
CA GLY A 31 -12.94 -8.45 -6.26
C GLY A 31 -13.14 -7.21 -5.39
N THR A 32 -12.53 -7.16 -4.20
CA THR A 32 -12.62 -6.01 -3.31
C THR A 32 -11.60 -4.95 -3.71
N SER A 33 -12.04 -3.69 -3.80
CA SER A 33 -11.15 -2.56 -4.03
C SER A 33 -10.70 -1.98 -2.69
N ILE A 34 -9.38 -1.88 -2.50
CA ILE A 34 -8.75 -1.36 -1.27
C ILE A 34 -7.86 -0.18 -1.65
N LEU A 35 -7.93 0.90 -0.86
CA LEU A 35 -6.99 2.01 -0.97
C LEU A 35 -5.69 1.67 -0.26
N VAL A 36 -4.56 1.76 -0.93
CA VAL A 36 -3.25 1.70 -0.28
C VAL A 36 -2.79 3.12 0.00
N ALA A 37 -2.40 3.39 1.25
CA ALA A 37 -1.78 4.63 1.71
C ALA A 37 -0.35 4.34 2.18
N HIS A 38 0.61 4.42 1.26
CA HIS A 38 2.01 4.12 1.51
C HIS A 38 2.76 5.40 1.89
N ASN A 39 3.25 5.48 3.13
CA ASN A 39 3.96 6.66 3.62
C ASN A 39 5.34 6.80 2.95
N ILE A 40 5.48 7.77 2.07
CA ILE A 40 6.70 8.01 1.28
C ILE A 40 7.72 8.91 1.97
N ASP A 41 7.44 9.34 3.21
CA ASP A 41 8.46 9.91 4.08
C ASP A 41 9.27 8.83 4.79
N LEU A 42 8.68 7.65 4.98
CA LEU A 42 9.29 6.53 5.71
C LEU A 42 9.88 5.46 4.79
N ALA A 43 9.32 5.28 3.61
CA ALA A 43 9.76 4.31 2.62
C ALA A 43 9.83 4.94 1.21
N PRO A 44 10.61 4.39 0.27
CA PRO A 44 10.63 4.91 -1.10
C PRO A 44 9.28 4.72 -1.80
N ARG A 45 8.82 5.73 -2.53
CA ARG A 45 7.65 5.63 -3.43
C ARG A 45 7.80 4.46 -4.41
N VAL A 46 6.72 3.71 -4.63
CA VAL A 46 6.66 2.67 -5.66
C VAL A 46 6.65 3.34 -7.03
N VAL A 47 7.58 2.95 -7.88
CA VAL A 47 7.74 3.53 -9.23
C VAL A 47 7.01 2.70 -10.27
N ASP A 48 6.50 3.38 -11.30
CA ASP A 48 5.89 2.77 -12.49
C ASP A 48 4.78 1.75 -12.18
N LEU A 49 3.85 2.10 -11.29
CA LEU A 49 2.68 1.26 -11.01
C LEU A 49 1.78 1.15 -12.26
N VAL A 50 1.74 -0.05 -12.85
CA VAL A 50 0.93 -0.34 -14.04
C VAL A 50 -0.36 -1.05 -13.66
N PRO A 51 -1.55 -0.52 -14.02
CA PRO A 51 -2.82 -1.22 -13.83
C PRO A 51 -2.83 -2.64 -14.44
N GLY A 52 -3.40 -3.58 -13.70
CA GLY A 52 -3.48 -5.01 -14.05
C GLY A 52 -2.25 -5.82 -13.64
N GLU A 53 -1.17 -5.20 -13.19
CA GLU A 53 0.01 -5.93 -12.72
C GLU A 53 -0.13 -6.40 -11.27
N ARG A 54 0.52 -7.53 -10.98
CA ARG A 54 0.52 -8.13 -9.64
C ARG A 54 1.38 -7.32 -8.68
N ILE A 55 0.89 -7.23 -7.45
CA ILE A 55 1.55 -6.57 -6.33
C ILE A 55 1.24 -7.34 -5.05
N SER A 56 2.25 -7.50 -4.20
CA SER A 56 2.12 -8.14 -2.90
C SER A 56 2.35 -7.10 -1.83
N LEU A 57 1.47 -7.03 -0.83
CA LEU A 57 1.55 -6.03 0.23
C LEU A 57 1.45 -6.69 1.59
N TYR A 58 2.13 -6.12 2.56
CA TYR A 58 1.99 -6.46 3.97
C TYR A 58 1.84 -5.18 4.78
N GLY A 59 0.74 -5.07 5.51
CA GLY A 59 0.37 -3.83 6.19
C GLY A 59 -0.80 -4.04 7.15
N GLU A 60 -1.32 -2.97 7.70
CA GLU A 60 -2.53 -2.99 8.51
C GLU A 60 -3.74 -2.59 7.66
N TYR A 61 -4.85 -3.32 7.81
CA TYR A 61 -6.09 -3.06 7.09
C TYR A 61 -7.11 -2.45 8.03
N GLU A 62 -7.63 -1.29 7.66
CA GLU A 62 -8.70 -0.59 8.36
C GLU A 62 -9.96 -0.54 7.49
N TRP A 63 -11.06 -1.11 7.97
CA TRP A 63 -12.32 -1.13 7.23
C TRP A 63 -12.99 0.26 7.20
N ASN A 64 -13.58 0.60 6.06
CA ASN A 64 -14.50 1.73 5.93
C ASN A 64 -15.58 1.44 4.87
N PRO A 65 -16.66 2.25 4.77
CA PRO A 65 -17.73 2.05 3.79
C PRO A 65 -17.29 2.09 2.31
N LYS A 66 -16.04 2.47 2.01
CA LYS A 66 -15.47 2.51 0.65
C LYS A 66 -14.60 1.29 0.32
N GLY A 67 -14.55 0.28 1.19
CA GLY A 67 -13.75 -0.94 0.97
C GLY A 67 -12.46 -1.02 1.79
N GLY A 68 -12.17 0.00 2.61
CA GLY A 68 -11.04 0.01 3.54
C GLY A 68 -9.74 0.60 3.00
N VAL A 69 -8.78 0.77 3.90
CA VAL A 69 -7.44 1.29 3.64
C VAL A 69 -6.41 0.27 4.13
N LEU A 70 -5.39 0.02 3.31
CA LEU A 70 -4.17 -0.66 3.72
C LEU A 70 -3.06 0.39 3.92
N HIS A 71 -2.56 0.49 5.15
CA HIS A 71 -1.48 1.39 5.54
C HIS A 71 -0.39 0.61 6.29
N TRP A 72 0.56 1.30 6.94
CA TRP A 72 1.70 0.67 7.62
C TRP A 72 2.51 -0.26 6.72
N THR A 73 2.67 0.11 5.45
CA THR A 73 3.45 -0.66 4.46
C THR A 73 4.93 -0.25 4.44
N HIS A 74 5.50 -0.02 5.62
CA HIS A 74 6.87 0.44 5.85
C HIS A 74 7.40 -0.06 7.20
N HIS A 75 8.69 0.13 7.47
CA HIS A 75 9.26 -0.14 8.79
C HIS A 75 8.65 0.74 9.89
N ALA A 76 8.39 0.18 11.06
CA ALA A 76 7.93 0.91 12.24
C ALA A 76 9.08 1.75 12.80
N PRO A 77 9.01 3.10 12.77
CA PRO A 77 10.17 3.94 13.11
C PRO A 77 10.68 3.79 14.55
N ARG A 78 9.81 3.32 15.46
CA ARG A 78 10.12 3.12 16.88
C ARG A 78 10.13 1.64 17.30
N GLY A 79 9.84 0.71 16.40
CA GLY A 79 9.71 -0.72 16.71
C GLY A 79 8.56 -1.07 17.67
N ASP A 80 7.60 -0.15 17.85
CA ASP A 80 6.39 -0.31 18.66
C ASP A 80 5.22 -0.92 17.87
N HIS A 81 5.44 -1.20 16.59
CA HIS A 81 4.50 -1.80 15.65
C HIS A 81 5.22 -2.81 14.76
N GLU A 82 4.50 -3.78 14.21
CA GLU A 82 5.06 -4.72 13.23
C GLU A 82 5.36 -4.00 11.91
N ASP A 83 6.49 -4.35 11.28
CA ASP A 83 6.92 -3.78 10.00
C ASP A 83 6.02 -4.24 8.85
N GLY A 84 5.78 -3.33 7.90
CA GLY A 84 5.12 -3.66 6.63
C GLY A 84 6.01 -3.40 5.42
N TRP A 85 5.50 -3.77 4.25
CA TRP A 85 6.22 -3.64 2.98
C TRP A 85 5.27 -3.70 1.78
N ILE A 86 5.78 -3.25 0.64
CA ILE A 86 5.21 -3.47 -0.69
C ILE A 86 6.24 -4.20 -1.53
N GLU A 87 5.82 -5.22 -2.27
CA GLU A 87 6.66 -5.92 -3.25
C GLU A 87 6.02 -5.80 -4.64
N TYR A 88 6.75 -5.17 -5.55
CA TYR A 88 6.31 -4.91 -6.91
C TYR A 88 7.47 -5.13 -7.88
N ARG A 89 7.24 -5.94 -8.93
CA ARG A 89 8.24 -6.33 -9.95
C ARG A 89 9.57 -6.82 -9.35
N GLY A 90 9.49 -7.60 -8.27
CA GLY A 90 10.68 -8.16 -7.59
C GLY A 90 11.46 -7.17 -6.72
N LYS A 91 10.98 -5.94 -6.55
CA LYS A 91 11.55 -4.95 -5.62
C LYS A 91 10.64 -4.78 -4.40
N ARG A 92 11.25 -4.82 -3.22
CA ARG A 92 10.59 -4.51 -1.94
C ARG A 92 10.80 -3.04 -1.56
N TYR A 93 9.74 -2.42 -1.05
CA TYR A 93 9.66 -1.06 -0.55
C TYR A 93 9.19 -1.13 0.91
N GLN A 94 9.96 -0.58 1.85
CA GLN A 94 9.67 -0.55 3.28
C GLN A 94 10.50 0.53 3.97
#